data_AF-T1BCD9-F1
#
_entry.id   AF-T1BCD9-F1
#
_cell.length_a   1.000
_cell.length_b   1.000
_cell.length_c   1.000
_cell.angle_alpha   90.00
_cell.angle_beta   90.00
_cell.angle_gamma   90.00
#
_symmetry.space_group_name_H-M   'P 1'
#
loop_
_entity.id
_entity.type
_entity.pdbx_description
1 polymer ?
#
loop_
_entity_poly.entity_id
_entity_poly.type
_entity_poly.pdbx_seq_one_letter_code
_entity_poly.pdbx_strand_id
1 'polypeptide(L)'
;MAAGVFEAVLAVAPSNLVDFDRRLRALTEFSRLPECAALVAANKRVANILRKQAELGESPAANIDELLIQVPSERTMVLMLQIARDRINQAVRQHDYGEALAIPSRVDLFQSAPGFFAPFDAPSLLAAIND
;
A
#
# COMPACT_ATOMS: atom_id res chain seq x y z
N MET A 1 -23.76 -5.47 -1.35
CA MET A 1 -22.45 -5.24 -0.72
C MET A 1 -21.84 -6.50 -0.07
N ALA A 2 -22.60 -7.52 0.36
CA ALA A 2 -22.04 -8.71 1.03
C ALA A 2 -21.20 -9.64 0.13
N ALA A 3 -21.53 -9.79 -1.16
CA ALA A 3 -20.84 -10.71 -2.06
C ALA A 3 -19.36 -10.35 -2.27
N GLY A 4 -19.04 -9.06 -2.47
CA GLY A 4 -17.67 -8.62 -2.72
C GLY A 4 -16.74 -8.77 -1.51
N VAL A 5 -17.23 -8.60 -0.28
CA VAL A 5 -16.44 -8.80 0.94
C VAL A 5 -16.12 -10.29 1.11
N PHE A 6 -17.10 -11.16 0.87
CA PHE A 6 -16.91 -12.60 0.95
C PHE A 6 -15.87 -13.09 -0.07
N GLU A 7 -16.02 -12.69 -1.34
CA GLU A 7 -15.07 -13.02 -2.41
C GLU A 7 -13.66 -12.50 -2.11
N ALA A 8 -13.54 -11.28 -1.57
CA ALA A 8 -12.26 -10.70 -1.19
C ALA A 8 -11.55 -11.50 -0.08
N VAL A 9 -12.29 -11.95 0.94
CA VAL A 9 -11.73 -12.80 2.00
C VAL A 9 -11.39 -14.19 1.49
N LEU A 10 -12.19 -14.74 0.57
CA LEU A 10 -11.91 -16.05 -0.02
C LEU A 10 -10.65 -16.02 -0.90
N ALA A 11 -10.42 -14.93 -1.63
CA ALA A 11 -9.27 -14.76 -2.51
C ALA A 11 -7.92 -14.77 -1.77
N VAL A 12 -7.89 -14.45 -0.48
CA VAL A 12 -6.68 -14.50 0.36
C VAL A 12 -6.43 -15.86 1.02
N ALA A 13 -7.21 -16.88 0.66
CA ALA A 13 -7.10 -18.27 1.11
C ALA A 13 -6.81 -18.41 2.63
N PRO A 14 -7.77 -18.03 3.51
CA PRO A 14 -7.59 -18.11 4.96
C PRO A 14 -7.26 -19.53 5.43
N SER A 15 -6.47 -19.64 6.50
CA SER A 15 -5.93 -20.92 6.95
C SER A 15 -6.99 -21.87 7.53
N ASN A 16 -8.08 -21.34 8.08
CA ASN A 16 -9.20 -22.10 8.62
C ASN A 16 -10.47 -21.23 8.72
N LEU A 17 -11.61 -21.85 9.06
CA LEU A 17 -12.91 -21.18 9.15
C LEU A 17 -12.98 -20.08 10.22
N VAL A 18 -12.23 -20.21 11.32
CA VAL A 18 -12.18 -19.20 12.38
C VAL A 18 -11.44 -17.95 11.88
N ASP A 19 -10.33 -18.15 11.17
CA ASP A 19 -9.57 -17.07 10.52
C ASP A 19 -10.42 -16.36 9.45
N PHE A 20 -11.18 -17.14 8.68
CA PHE A 20 -12.13 -16.65 7.69
C PHE A 20 -13.19 -15.73 8.32
N ASP A 21 -13.87 -16.20 9.38
CA ASP A 21 -14.91 -15.40 10.07
C ASP A 21 -14.34 -14.10 10.66
N ARG A 22 -13.15 -14.14 11.27
CA ARG A 22 -12.48 -12.95 11.80
C ARG A 22 -12.19 -11.92 10.72
N ARG A 23 -11.61 -12.34 9.59
CA ARG A 23 -11.33 -11.46 8.44
C ARG A 23 -12.61 -10.89 7.83
N LEU A 24 -13.66 -11.72 7.71
CA LEU A 24 -14.94 -11.32 7.16
C LEU A 24 -15.62 -10.25 8.00
N ARG A 25 -15.61 -10.40 9.33
CA ARG A 25 -16.16 -9.39 10.25
C ARG A 25 -15.37 -8.09 10.18
N ALA A 26 -14.05 -8.16 10.29
CA ALA A 26 -13.20 -6.98 10.23
C ALA A 26 -13.36 -6.22 8.91
N LEU A 27 -13.37 -6.92 7.77
CA LEU A 27 -13.55 -6.30 6.46
C LEU A 27 -14.96 -5.71 6.29
N THR A 28 -15.98 -6.39 6.82
CA THR A 28 -17.36 -5.90 6.81
C THR A 28 -17.51 -4.62 7.62
N GLU A 29 -16.93 -4.57 8.82
CA GLU A 29 -16.92 -3.37 9.67
C GLU A 29 -16.13 -2.23 9.01
N PHE A 30 -14.93 -2.52 8.52
CA PHE A 30 -14.10 -1.55 7.83
C PHE A 30 -14.78 -0.99 6.58
N SER A 31 -15.52 -1.81 5.82
CA SER A 31 -16.23 -1.36 4.62
C SER A 31 -17.29 -0.28 4.85
N ARG A 32 -17.72 -0.08 6.11
CA ARG A 32 -18.67 0.96 6.51
C ARG A 32 -18.01 2.28 6.87
N LEU A 33 -16.68 2.29 7.01
CA LEU A 33 -15.90 3.46 7.36
C LEU A 33 -15.50 4.26 6.11
N PRO A 34 -15.48 5.60 6.16
CA PRO A 34 -15.06 6.43 5.03
C PRO A 34 -13.62 6.15 4.59
N GLU A 35 -12.77 5.72 5.51
CA GLU A 35 -11.38 5.29 5.30
C GLU A 35 -11.28 4.13 4.29
N CYS A 36 -12.28 3.27 4.20
CA CYS A 36 -12.29 2.17 3.24
C CYS A 36 -12.33 2.68 1.80
N ALA A 37 -13.09 3.75 1.51
CA ALA A 37 -13.14 4.32 0.18
C ALA A 37 -11.77 4.87 -0.26
N ALA A 38 -11.06 5.52 0.67
CA ALA A 38 -9.70 6.03 0.42
C ALA A 38 -8.73 4.88 0.13
N LEU A 39 -8.77 3.80 0.92
CA LEU A 39 -7.91 2.63 0.73
C LEU A 39 -8.19 1.91 -0.60
N VAL A 40 -9.46 1.74 -0.97
CA VAL A 40 -9.86 1.15 -2.26
C VAL A 40 -9.38 2.00 -3.43
N ALA A 41 -9.52 3.33 -3.34
CA ALA A 41 -9.05 4.25 -4.37
C ALA A 41 -7.51 4.19 -4.51
N ALA A 42 -6.77 4.16 -3.40
CA ALA A 42 -5.33 3.99 -3.39
C ALA A 42 -4.89 2.67 -4.06
N ASN A 43 -5.49 1.54 -3.66
CA ASN A 43 -5.19 0.23 -4.24
C ASN A 43 -5.48 0.17 -5.74
N LYS A 44 -6.58 0.79 -6.20
CA LYS A 44 -6.91 0.89 -7.63
C LYS A 44 -5.85 1.69 -8.39
N ARG A 45 -5.35 2.78 -7.82
CA ARG A 45 -4.27 3.58 -8.44
C ARG A 45 -2.99 2.76 -8.57
N VAL A 46 -2.58 2.06 -7.52
CA VAL A 46 -1.39 1.18 -7.54
C VAL A 46 -1.56 0.09 -8.58
N ALA A 47 -2.69 -0.62 -8.61
CA ALA A 47 -2.96 -1.65 -9.61
C ALA A 47 -2.90 -1.13 -11.06
N ASN A 48 -3.42 0.09 -11.30
CA ASN A 48 -3.33 0.72 -12.61
C ASN A 48 -1.88 1.07 -13.01
N ILE A 49 -1.05 1.53 -12.06
CA ILE A 49 0.37 1.80 -12.32
C ILE A 49 1.08 0.50 -12.69
N LEU A 50 0.90 -0.55 -11.88
CA LEU A 50 1.52 -1.86 -12.11
C LEU A 50 1.11 -2.46 -13.47
N ARG A 51 -0.17 -2.35 -13.84
CA ARG A 51 -0.64 -2.81 -15.15
C ARG A 51 0.05 -2.07 -16.30
N LYS A 52 0.17 -0.73 -16.20
CA LYS A 52 0.86 0.06 -17.24
C LYS A 52 2.34 -0.31 -17.35
N GLN A 53 3.02 -0.59 -16.25
CA GLN A 53 4.40 -1.06 -16.28
C GLN A 53 4.50 -2.46 -16.93
N ALA A 54 3.58 -3.36 -16.61
CA ALA A 54 3.54 -4.69 -17.22
C ALA A 54 3.28 -4.62 -18.74
N GLU A 55 2.46 -3.67 -19.22
CA GLU A 55 2.24 -3.43 -20.66
C GLU A 55 3.52 -2.96 -21.38
N LEU A 56 4.44 -2.31 -20.67
CA LEU A 56 5.77 -1.93 -21.16
C LEU A 56 6.80 -3.06 -21.07
N GLY A 57 6.41 -4.24 -20.58
CA GLY A 57 7.31 -5.36 -20.33
C GLY A 57 8.16 -5.20 -19.06
N GLU A 58 7.86 -4.20 -18.23
CA GLU A 58 8.56 -3.96 -16.97
C GLU A 58 7.85 -4.70 -15.82
N SER A 59 8.64 -5.23 -14.88
CA SER A 59 8.15 -5.83 -13.65
C SER A 59 8.74 -5.10 -12.45
N PRO A 60 7.98 -4.91 -11.36
CA PRO A 60 8.52 -4.32 -10.14
C PRO A 60 9.75 -5.09 -9.66
N ALA A 61 10.80 -4.36 -9.29
CA ALA A 61 11.96 -4.96 -8.64
C ALA A 61 11.54 -5.62 -7.32
N ALA A 62 12.16 -6.75 -7.00
CA ALA A 62 11.87 -7.47 -5.75
C ALA A 62 12.32 -6.70 -4.50
N ASN A 63 13.34 -5.86 -4.64
CA ASN A 63 13.91 -5.05 -3.57
C ASN A 63 14.05 -3.60 -4.03
N ILE A 64 14.01 -2.69 -3.06
CA ILE A 64 14.31 -1.27 -3.28
C ILE A 64 15.82 -1.13 -3.38
N ASP A 65 16.30 -0.55 -4.47
CA ASP A 65 17.69 -0.17 -4.61
C ASP A 65 17.92 1.18 -3.91
N GLU A 66 18.67 1.15 -2.81
CA GLU A 66 18.96 2.36 -2.02
C GLU A 66 19.77 3.40 -2.81
N LEU A 67 20.51 2.99 -3.84
CA LEU A 67 21.28 3.90 -4.69
C LEU A 67 20.37 4.75 -5.59
N LEU A 68 19.13 4.32 -5.81
CA LEU A 68 18.14 5.06 -6.59
C LEU A 68 17.34 6.06 -5.75
N ILE A 69 17.49 6.05 -4.42
CA ILE A 69 16.83 6.99 -3.51
C ILE A 69 17.65 8.27 -3.44
N GLN A 70 17.19 9.31 -4.14
CA GLN A 70 17.96 10.56 -4.27
C GLN A 70 17.40 11.68 -3.42
N VAL A 71 16.07 11.76 -3.26
CA VAL A 71 15.45 12.86 -2.52
C VAL A 71 15.05 12.46 -1.08
N PRO A 72 15.15 13.38 -0.10
CA PRO A 72 14.77 13.09 1.30
C PRO A 72 13.32 12.60 1.47
N SER A 73 12.41 13.03 0.59
CA SER A 73 11.02 12.60 0.58
C SER A 73 10.86 11.11 0.26
N GLU A 74 11.67 10.56 -0.66
CA GLU A 74 11.68 9.13 -0.99
C GLU A 74 12.15 8.31 0.21
N ARG A 75 13.24 8.74 0.87
CA ARG A 75 13.73 8.07 2.08
C ARG A 75 12.68 8.04 3.18
N THR A 76 11.98 9.16 3.38
CA THR A 76 10.88 9.26 4.35
C THR A 76 9.73 8.31 3.99
N MET A 77 9.37 8.24 2.71
CA MET A 77 8.33 7.34 2.22
C MET A 77 8.69 5.87 2.42
N VAL A 78 9.93 5.47 2.09
CA VAL A 78 10.42 4.10 2.30
C VAL A 78 10.34 3.73 3.79
N LEU A 79 10.79 4.61 4.69
CA LEU A 79 10.72 4.36 6.13
C LEU A 79 9.28 4.22 6.62
N MET A 80 8.37 5.11 6.19
CA MET A 80 6.95 5.02 6.56
C MET A 80 6.30 3.73 6.07
N LEU A 81 6.63 3.30 4.85
CA LEU A 81 6.16 2.02 4.29
C LEU A 81 6.68 0.82 5.09
N GLN A 82 7.96 0.84 5.49
CA GLN A 82 8.54 -0.21 6.32
C GLN A 82 7.84 -0.30 7.68
N ILE A 83 7.65 0.82 8.37
CA ILE A 83 6.95 0.89 9.66
C ILE A 83 5.50 0.40 9.52
N ALA A 84 4.79 0.85 8.49
CA ALA A 84 3.42 0.44 8.23
C ALA A 84 3.33 -1.08 7.99
N ARG A 85 4.22 -1.63 7.16
CA ARG A 85 4.31 -3.08 6.88
C ARG A 85 4.55 -3.87 8.16
N ASP A 86 5.48 -3.45 9.00
CA ASP A 86 5.81 -4.18 10.22
C ASP A 86 4.65 -4.18 11.23
N ARG A 87 3.96 -3.04 11.37
CA ARG A 87 2.74 -2.92 12.18
C ARG A 87 1.60 -3.78 11.64
N ILE A 88 1.37 -3.79 10.33
CA ILE A 88 0.37 -4.64 9.69
C ILE A 88 0.69 -6.12 9.95
N ASN A 89 1.95 -6.52 9.75
CA ASN A 89 2.39 -7.89 10.00
C ASN A 89 2.18 -8.28 11.47
N GLN A 90 2.45 -7.37 12.41
CA GLN A 90 2.18 -7.60 13.83
C GLN A 90 0.68 -7.77 14.11
N ALA A 91 -0.17 -6.88 13.60
CA ALA A 91 -1.62 -6.96 13.79
C ALA A 91 -2.19 -8.26 13.19
N VAL A 92 -1.73 -8.66 12.00
CA VAL A 92 -2.10 -9.94 11.38
C VAL A 92 -1.66 -11.14 12.22
N ARG A 93 -0.45 -11.13 12.79
CA ARG A 93 0.01 -12.20 13.71
C ARG A 93 -0.82 -12.29 14.98
N GLN A 94 -1.39 -11.17 15.42
CA GLN A 94 -2.29 -11.09 16.58
C GLN A 94 -3.76 -11.38 16.21
N HIS A 95 -4.05 -11.68 14.93
CA HIS A 95 -5.41 -11.80 14.38
C HIS A 95 -6.27 -10.54 14.55
N ASP A 96 -5.65 -9.37 14.74
CA ASP A 96 -6.31 -8.07 14.76
C ASP A 96 -6.42 -7.52 13.34
N TYR A 97 -7.38 -8.04 12.59
CA TYR A 97 -7.63 -7.62 11.21
C TYR A 97 -8.22 -6.21 11.11
N GLY A 98 -8.87 -5.73 12.18
CA GLY A 98 -9.40 -4.37 12.22
C GLY A 98 -8.27 -3.34 12.20
N GLU A 99 -7.28 -3.50 13.08
CA GLU A 99 -6.10 -2.64 13.10
C GLU A 99 -5.24 -2.83 11.83
N ALA A 100 -5.11 -4.06 11.34
CA ALA A 100 -4.39 -4.33 10.09
C ALA A 100 -4.97 -3.56 8.87
N LEU A 101 -6.29 -3.40 8.81
CA LEU A 101 -6.98 -2.63 7.76
C LEU A 101 -6.93 -1.11 8.01
N ALA A 102 -6.90 -0.69 9.27
CA ALA A 102 -6.87 0.73 9.65
C ALA A 102 -5.48 1.37 9.52
N ILE A 103 -4.39 0.63 9.69
CA ILE A 103 -3.03 1.15 9.51
C ILE A 103 -2.83 1.78 8.12
N PRO A 104 -3.06 1.09 6.99
CA PRO A 104 -2.80 1.65 5.67
C PRO A 104 -3.73 2.83 5.31
N SER A 105 -4.91 2.96 5.94
CA SER A 105 -5.77 4.12 5.71
C SER A 105 -5.35 5.37 6.48
N ARG A 106 -4.56 5.21 7.55
CA ARG A 106 -4.00 6.32 8.35
C ARG A 106 -2.67 6.82 7.79
N VAL A 107 -1.98 5.98 7.01
CA VAL A 107 -0.73 6.37 6.36
C VAL A 107 -1.09 7.07 5.06
N ASP A 108 -1.06 8.40 5.08
CA ASP A 108 -1.36 9.21 3.91
C ASP A 108 -0.15 9.22 2.95
N LEU A 109 0.12 8.07 2.32
CA LEU A 109 1.29 7.83 1.46
C LEU A 109 1.41 8.84 0.32
N PHE A 110 0.28 9.39 -0.15
CA PHE A 110 0.24 10.35 -1.25
C PHE A 110 0.43 11.81 -0.80
N GLN A 111 0.05 12.17 0.43
CA GLN A 111 0.41 13.47 1.02
C GLN A 111 1.83 13.50 1.59
N SER A 112 2.38 12.33 1.92
CA SER A 112 3.73 12.21 2.49
C SER A 112 4.85 12.55 1.49
N ALA A 113 4.57 12.44 0.17
CA ALA A 113 5.53 12.76 -0.89
C ALA A 113 4.83 13.24 -2.18
N PRO A 114 4.16 14.41 -2.19
CA PRO A 114 3.51 14.94 -3.39
C PRO A 114 4.51 15.13 -4.55
N GLY A 115 5.78 15.44 -4.23
CA GLY A 115 6.87 15.56 -5.20
C GLY A 115 7.32 14.23 -5.83
N PHE A 116 7.14 13.09 -5.15
CA PHE A 116 7.51 11.78 -5.70
C PHE A 116 6.61 11.37 -6.88
N PHE A 117 5.34 11.78 -6.83
CA PHE A 117 4.37 11.52 -7.91
C PHE A 117 4.25 12.69 -8.90
N ALA A 118 5.07 13.74 -8.75
CA ALA A 118 5.20 14.79 -9.74
C ALA A 118 5.97 14.26 -10.96
N PRO A 119 5.83 14.87 -12.16
CA PRO A 119 6.61 14.49 -13.32
C PRO A 119 8.11 14.51 -13.01
N PHE A 120 8.83 13.48 -13.45
CA PHE A 120 10.28 13.37 -13.30
C PHE A 120 10.97 14.60 -13.89
N ASP A 121 11.56 15.44 -13.04
CA ASP A 121 12.27 16.66 -13.45
C ASP A 121 13.77 16.36 -13.61
N ALA A 122 14.12 15.80 -14.77
CA ALA A 122 15.50 15.46 -15.12
C ALA A 122 16.52 16.63 -14.96
N PRO A 123 16.17 17.90 -15.26
CA PRO A 123 17.02 19.06 -14.96
C PRO A 123 17.45 19.19 -13.50
N SER A 124 16.54 19.01 -12.55
CA SER A 124 16.82 19.11 -11.11
C SER A 124 17.75 17.99 -10.62
N LEU A 125 17.66 16.81 -11.24
CA LEU A 125 18.54 15.66 -10.97
C LEU A 125 19.97 15.91 -11.44
N LEU A 126 20.14 16.51 -12.62
CA LEU A 126 21.45 16.89 -13.17
C LEU A 126 22.10 18.04 -12.39
N ALA A 127 21.31 18.92 -11.77
CA ALA A 127 21.82 19.94 -10.88
C ALA A 127 22.34 19.34 -9.55
N ALA A 128 21.61 18.39 -8.95
CA ALA A 128 21.99 17.75 -7.69
C ALA A 128 23.19 16.78 -7.79
N ILE A 129 23.53 16.29 -8.99
CA ILE A 129 24.71 15.45 -9.24
C ILE A 129 25.99 16.29 -9.38
N ASN A 130 25.88 17.59 -9.62
CA ASN A 130 27.02 18.48 -9.87
C ASN A 130 27.43 19.35 -8.65
N ASP A 131 26.80 19.16 -7.49
CA ASP A 131 27.18 19.71 -6.17
C ASP A 131 27.73 18.60 -5.26
#